data_AF-A0AAN9IV87-F1
#
_entry.id   AF-A0AAN9IV87-F1
#
_cell.length_a   1.000
_cell.length_b   1.000
_cell.length_c   1.000
_cell.angle_alpha   90.00
_cell.angle_beta   90.00
_cell.angle_gamma   90.00
#
_symmetry.space_group_name_H-M   'P 1'
#
loop_
_entity.id
_entity.type
_entity.pdbx_description
1 polymer ?
#
loop_
_entity_poly.entity_id
_entity_poly.type
_entity_poly.pdbx_seq_one_letter_code
_entity_poly.pdbx_strand_id
1 'polypeptide(L)'
;MSTPSSILFTLTILILLCSLHSCVCDNRLIQETCKNCSKSDPNIRYKFCITSFLSDRRSHCAKNLHELGLISIKLTRRNVTDTSAHINELLKKKKSLDPFVKACLNDCLEVYSDAISTLREAIRDYKAKRYADSNVKLSSIVDASTTCEDGFKQKNYVISPLTKRNNDTFQLSAIALSIINMLIHMDKLKGTF
;
A
#
# COMPACT_ATOMS: atom_id res chain seq x y z
N MET A 1 0.06 -30.16 -48.47
CA MET A 1 0.78 -31.03 -47.52
C MET A 1 1.96 -30.26 -46.98
N SER A 2 1.84 -29.68 -45.78
CA SER A 2 2.92 -28.91 -45.16
C SER A 2 3.96 -29.88 -44.58
N THR A 3 5.25 -29.66 -44.85
CA THR A 3 6.30 -30.56 -44.35
C THR A 3 6.53 -30.35 -42.84
N PRO A 4 6.94 -31.38 -42.08
CA PRO A 4 7.14 -31.29 -40.63
C PRO A 4 8.10 -30.17 -40.20
N SER A 5 9.08 -29.86 -41.06
CA SER A 5 10.06 -28.78 -40.87
C SER A 5 9.42 -27.38 -40.89
N SER A 6 8.46 -27.14 -41.79
CA SER A 6 7.75 -25.86 -41.88
C SER A 6 6.90 -25.58 -40.64
N ILE A 7 6.30 -26.62 -40.04
CA ILE A 7 5.47 -26.50 -38.83
C ILE A 7 6.33 -26.14 -37.61
N LEU A 8 7.50 -26.80 -37.46
CA LEU A 8 8.43 -26.54 -36.37
C LEU A 8 8.96 -25.10 -36.40
N PHE A 9 9.26 -24.59 -37.61
CA PHE A 9 9.70 -23.21 -37.81
C PHE A 9 8.61 -22.19 -37.47
N THR A 10 7.35 -22.44 -37.85
CA THR A 10 6.22 -21.56 -37.45
C THR A 10 5.96 -21.55 -35.95
N LEU A 11 6.10 -22.71 -35.27
CA LEU A 11 5.93 -22.80 -33.82
C LEU A 11 7.03 -22.07 -33.05
N THR A 12 8.28 -22.16 -33.51
CA THR A 12 9.41 -21.43 -32.91
C THR A 12 9.26 -19.92 -33.08
N ILE A 13 8.82 -19.45 -34.25
CA ILE A 13 8.51 -18.03 -34.48
C ILE A 13 7.35 -17.57 -33.57
N LEU A 14 6.29 -18.36 -33.43
CA LEU A 14 5.16 -18.02 -32.55
C LEU A 14 5.59 -17.94 -31.07
N ILE A 15 6.43 -18.87 -30.60
CA ILE A 15 7.00 -18.84 -29.24
C ILE A 15 7.90 -17.62 -29.05
N LEU A 16 8.71 -17.25 -30.06
CA LEU A 16 9.54 -16.04 -30.03
C LEU A 16 8.68 -14.77 -29.98
N LEU A 17 7.61 -14.70 -30.79
CA LEU A 17 6.64 -13.58 -30.82
C LEU A 17 5.81 -13.47 -29.53
N CYS A 18 5.48 -14.60 -28.88
CA CYS A 18 4.89 -14.63 -27.54
C CYS A 18 5.88 -14.18 -26.46
N SER A 19 7.17 -14.50 -26.61
CA SER A 19 8.24 -14.05 -25.70
C SER A 19 8.56 -12.55 -25.88
N LEU A 20 8.37 -12.03 -27.09
CA LEU A 20 8.51 -10.61 -27.47
C LEU A 20 7.29 -9.77 -27.06
N HIS A 21 6.14 -10.38 -26.75
CA HIS A 21 5.07 -9.74 -25.98
C HIS A 21 5.44 -9.64 -24.49
N SER A 22 6.62 -9.09 -24.22
CA SER A 22 6.80 -8.39 -22.96
C SER A 22 5.79 -7.25 -22.96
N CYS A 23 4.70 -7.38 -22.20
CA CYS A 23 3.79 -6.28 -21.95
C CYS A 23 4.65 -5.12 -21.45
N VAL A 24 4.81 -4.09 -22.28
CA VAL A 24 5.47 -2.84 -21.86
C VAL A 24 4.55 -2.27 -20.80
N CYS A 25 4.92 -2.51 -19.55
CA CYS A 25 4.22 -2.02 -18.39
C CYS A 25 4.47 -0.51 -18.31
N ASP A 26 3.54 0.27 -18.85
CA ASP A 26 3.63 1.72 -18.84
C ASP A 26 3.40 2.24 -17.40
N ASN A 27 4.43 2.86 -16.84
CA ASN A 27 4.34 3.49 -15.52
C ASN A 27 3.53 4.80 -15.54
N ARG A 28 3.00 5.23 -16.71
CA ARG A 28 2.15 6.42 -16.83
C ARG A 28 0.97 6.42 -15.86
N LEU A 29 0.28 5.30 -15.69
CA LEU A 29 -0.82 5.19 -14.72
C LEU A 29 -0.34 5.50 -13.29
N ILE A 30 0.83 4.97 -12.90
CA ILE A 30 1.44 5.24 -11.59
C ILE A 30 1.81 6.73 -11.49
N GLN A 31 2.42 7.30 -12.52
CA GLN A 31 2.82 8.71 -12.55
C GLN A 31 1.63 9.66 -12.42
N GLU A 32 0.59 9.46 -13.22
CA GLU A 32 -0.64 10.26 -13.19
C GLU A 32 -1.34 10.11 -11.84
N THR A 33 -1.47 8.88 -11.33
CA THR A 33 -2.08 8.63 -10.02
C THR A 33 -1.31 9.32 -8.90
N CYS A 34 0.01 9.16 -8.83
CA CYS A 34 0.82 9.79 -7.79
C CYS A 34 0.84 11.31 -7.89
N LYS A 35 0.80 11.86 -9.10
CA LYS A 35 0.65 13.30 -9.32
C LYS A 35 -0.67 13.81 -8.78
N ASN A 36 -1.77 13.10 -9.04
CA ASN A 36 -3.08 13.44 -8.51
C ASN A 36 -3.11 13.34 -6.98
N CYS A 37 -2.58 12.25 -6.40
CA CYS A 37 -2.52 12.10 -4.94
C CYS A 37 -1.74 13.23 -4.25
N SER A 38 -0.58 13.59 -4.78
CA SER A 38 0.26 14.64 -4.18
C SER A 38 -0.32 16.03 -4.39
N LYS A 39 -1.22 16.21 -5.37
CA LYS A 39 -1.95 17.46 -5.60
C LYS A 39 -3.15 17.59 -4.66
N SER A 40 -3.84 16.48 -4.37
CA SER A 40 -5.03 16.46 -3.51
C SER A 40 -4.70 16.47 -2.03
N ASP A 41 -3.57 15.91 -1.63
CA ASP A 41 -3.14 15.82 -0.24
C ASP A 41 -1.66 16.25 -0.11
N PRO A 42 -1.37 17.40 0.52
CA PRO A 42 0.00 17.90 0.68
C PRO A 42 0.87 17.01 1.57
N ASN A 43 0.27 16.10 2.35
CA ASN A 43 1.02 15.15 3.17
C ASN A 43 1.57 13.97 2.35
N ILE A 44 1.11 13.80 1.10
CA ILE A 44 1.59 12.76 0.19
C ILE A 44 2.76 13.27 -0.64
N ARG A 45 3.91 12.65 -0.44
CA ARG A 45 5.14 12.92 -1.20
C ARG A 45 5.13 12.15 -2.51
N TYR A 46 5.09 12.86 -3.64
CA TYR A 46 5.13 12.28 -5.00
C TYR A 46 6.19 11.19 -5.17
N LYS A 47 7.44 11.48 -4.78
CA LYS A 47 8.55 10.52 -4.88
C LYS A 47 8.29 9.24 -4.07
N PHE A 48 7.73 9.37 -2.87
CA PHE A 48 7.38 8.21 -2.04
C PHE A 48 6.29 7.37 -2.70
N CYS A 49 5.26 8.01 -3.27
CA CYS A 49 4.19 7.32 -3.99
C CYS A 49 4.74 6.52 -5.18
N ILE A 50 5.57 7.15 -6.03
CA ILE A 50 6.20 6.49 -7.17
C ILE A 50 7.01 5.28 -6.70
N THR A 51 7.95 5.48 -5.76
CA THR A 51 8.82 4.39 -5.29
C THR A 51 8.03 3.26 -4.63
N SER A 52 6.95 3.57 -3.91
CA SER A 52 6.10 2.56 -3.28
C SER A 52 5.46 1.64 -4.31
N PHE A 53 4.91 2.18 -5.39
CA PHE A 53 4.32 1.35 -6.45
C PHE A 53 5.38 0.58 -7.24
N LEU A 54 6.50 1.22 -7.61
CA LEU A 54 7.58 0.56 -8.35
C LEU A 54 8.27 -0.55 -7.55
N SER A 55 8.12 -0.57 -6.22
CA SER A 55 8.61 -1.67 -5.38
C SER A 55 7.79 -2.97 -5.52
N ASP A 56 6.61 -2.93 -6.13
CA ASP A 56 5.76 -4.09 -6.35
C ASP A 56 5.51 -4.34 -7.83
N ARG A 57 5.96 -5.52 -8.30
CA ARG A 57 5.83 -5.92 -9.71
C ARG A 57 4.39 -5.88 -10.22
N ARG A 58 3.40 -6.08 -9.36
CA ARG A 58 1.98 -6.06 -9.73
C ARG A 58 1.51 -4.66 -10.12
N SER A 59 2.16 -3.61 -9.61
CA SER A 59 1.84 -2.22 -9.95
C SER A 59 2.15 -1.91 -11.41
N HIS A 60 3.23 -2.49 -11.94
CA HIS A 60 3.62 -2.31 -13.34
C HIS A 60 2.55 -2.86 -14.30
N CYS A 61 1.91 -3.96 -13.93
CA CYS A 61 0.87 -4.60 -14.74
C CYS A 61 -0.55 -4.07 -14.47
N ALA A 62 -0.72 -3.04 -13.63
CA ALA A 62 -2.02 -2.52 -13.28
C ALA A 62 -2.68 -1.83 -14.48
N LYS A 63 -3.87 -2.28 -14.88
CA LYS A 63 -4.55 -1.81 -16.10
C LYS A 63 -5.36 -0.54 -15.90
N ASN A 64 -5.74 -0.25 -14.66
CA ASN A 64 -6.64 0.85 -14.32
C ASN A 64 -6.50 1.25 -12.85
N LEU A 65 -7.16 2.36 -12.49
CA LEU A 65 -7.13 2.91 -11.15
C LEU A 65 -7.70 1.93 -10.08
N HIS A 66 -8.67 1.09 -10.45
CA HIS A 66 -9.23 0.10 -9.51
C HIS A 66 -8.19 -0.97 -9.12
N GLU A 67 -7.43 -1.49 -10.09
CA GLU A 67 -6.34 -2.44 -9.82
C GLU A 67 -5.23 -1.78 -9.00
N LEU A 68 -4.84 -0.56 -9.37
CA LEU A 68 -3.78 0.18 -8.66
C LEU A 68 -4.18 0.52 -7.22
N GLY A 69 -5.45 0.90 -6.98
CA GLY A 69 -5.96 1.13 -5.62
C GLY A 69 -5.95 -0.13 -4.76
N LEU A 70 -6.33 -1.29 -5.32
CA LEU A 70 -6.22 -2.55 -4.59
C LEU A 70 -4.76 -2.89 -4.25
N ILE A 71 -3.82 -2.59 -5.15
CA ILE A 71 -2.39 -2.78 -4.91
C ILE A 71 -1.91 -1.83 -3.81
N SER A 72 -2.36 -0.58 -3.78
CA SER A 72 -2.05 0.40 -2.72
C SER A 72 -2.47 -0.10 -1.33
N ILE A 73 -3.69 -0.64 -1.19
CA ILE A 73 -4.16 -1.22 0.08
C ILE A 73 -3.30 -2.44 0.48
N LYS A 74 -2.91 -3.27 -0.49
CA LYS A 74 -2.02 -4.44 -0.23
C LYS A 74 -0.59 -4.03 0.12
N LEU A 75 -0.07 -2.93 -0.41
CA LEU A 75 1.20 -2.33 0.00
C LEU A 75 1.11 -1.88 1.46
N THR A 76 0.07 -1.12 1.81
CA THR A 76 -0.23 -0.68 3.18
C THR A 76 -0.27 -1.87 4.14
N ARG A 77 -1.05 -2.91 3.83
CA ARG A 77 -1.15 -4.11 4.68
C ARG A 77 0.19 -4.79 4.91
N ARG A 78 1.05 -4.90 3.89
CA ARG A 78 2.38 -5.50 4.05
C ARG A 78 3.27 -4.65 4.95
N ASN A 79 3.26 -3.33 4.78
CA ASN A 79 4.05 -2.43 5.62
C ASN A 79 3.59 -2.45 7.09
N VAL A 80 2.27 -2.44 7.34
CA VAL A 80 1.69 -2.59 8.69
C VAL A 80 2.07 -3.94 9.31
N THR A 81 1.99 -5.03 8.54
CA THR A 81 2.38 -6.37 9.01
C THR A 81 3.87 -6.43 9.37
N ASP A 82 4.73 -5.89 8.50
CA ASP A 82 6.18 -5.82 8.74
C ASP A 82 6.52 -4.94 9.96
N THR A 83 5.78 -3.85 10.15
CA THR A 83 5.95 -2.97 11.31
C THR A 83 5.53 -3.65 12.61
N SER A 84 4.40 -4.36 12.64
CA SER A 84 3.98 -5.19 13.79
C SER A 84 5.04 -6.26 14.13
N ALA A 85 5.60 -6.94 13.13
CA ALA A 85 6.69 -7.90 13.32
C ALA A 85 7.95 -7.23 13.90
N HIS A 86 8.32 -6.06 13.37
CA HIS A 86 9.46 -5.30 13.86
C HIS A 86 9.29 -4.84 15.32
N ILE A 87 8.09 -4.39 15.71
CA ILE A 87 7.78 -4.02 17.10
C ILE A 87 7.98 -5.23 18.03
N ASN A 88 7.46 -6.40 17.64
CA ASN A 88 7.69 -7.64 18.37
C ASN A 88 9.18 -7.98 18.53
N GLU A 89 9.98 -7.76 17.48
CA GLU A 89 11.43 -7.96 17.57
C GLU A 89 12.09 -6.98 18.55
N LEU A 90 11.70 -5.70 18.53
CA LEU A 90 12.22 -4.70 19.46
C LEU A 90 11.92 -5.07 20.92
N LEU A 91 10.70 -5.55 21.18
CA LEU A 91 10.27 -6.01 22.50
C LEU A 91 11.06 -7.25 22.98
N LYS A 92 11.46 -8.14 22.07
CA LYS A 92 12.21 -9.37 22.40
C LYS A 92 13.72 -9.17 22.53
N LYS A 93 14.33 -8.35 21.65
CA LYS A 93 15.80 -8.27 21.51
C LYS A 93 16.45 -7.37 22.55
N LYS A 94 15.75 -6.36 23.06
CA LYS A 94 16.36 -5.36 23.95
C LYS A 94 16.26 -5.80 25.42
N LYS A 95 17.37 -6.35 25.92
CA LYS A 95 17.52 -6.87 27.31
C LYS A 95 17.15 -5.84 28.40
N SER A 96 17.27 -4.54 28.14
CA SER A 96 16.80 -3.48 29.03
C SER A 96 16.17 -2.32 28.23
N LEU A 97 14.91 -2.47 27.84
CA LEU A 97 14.12 -1.32 27.39
C LEU A 97 13.79 -0.42 28.56
N ASP A 98 13.91 0.90 28.35
CA ASP A 98 13.28 1.88 29.23
C ASP A 98 11.78 1.53 29.41
N PRO A 99 11.24 1.53 30.64
CA PRO A 99 9.86 1.11 30.89
C PRO A 99 8.82 1.88 30.09
N PHE A 100 9.04 3.19 29.87
CA PHE A 100 8.13 4.02 29.07
C PHE A 100 8.23 3.66 27.58
N VAL A 101 9.44 3.46 27.06
CA VAL A 101 9.62 2.97 25.67
C VAL A 101 8.96 1.59 25.48
N LYS A 102 9.07 0.69 26.47
CA LYS A 102 8.42 -0.63 26.42
C LYS A 102 6.89 -0.52 26.41
N ALA A 103 6.33 0.36 27.23
CA ALA A 103 4.89 0.63 27.24
C ALA A 103 4.42 1.15 25.87
N CYS A 104 5.08 2.19 25.33
CA CYS A 104 4.76 2.73 24.01
C CYS A 104 4.85 1.65 22.91
N LEU A 105 5.85 0.77 22.96
CA LEU A 105 5.98 -0.35 22.00
C LEU A 105 4.84 -1.36 22.11
N ASN A 106 4.33 -1.64 23.32
CA ASN A 106 3.17 -2.52 23.50
C ASN A 106 1.90 -1.86 22.96
N ASP A 107 1.67 -0.57 23.27
CA ASP A 107 0.52 0.18 22.76
C ASP A 107 0.55 0.25 21.23
N CYS A 108 1.72 0.51 20.65
CA CYS A 108 1.93 0.42 19.20
C CYS A 108 1.64 -0.98 18.66
N LEU A 109 2.07 -2.04 19.35
CA LEU A 109 1.82 -3.40 18.88
C LEU A 109 0.32 -3.72 18.83
N GLU A 110 -0.45 -3.26 19.82
CA GLU A 110 -1.90 -3.41 19.87
C GLU A 110 -2.56 -2.72 18.66
N VAL A 111 -2.33 -1.42 18.48
CA VAL A 111 -2.96 -0.67 17.38
C VAL A 111 -2.54 -1.17 16.00
N TYR A 112 -1.29 -1.63 15.82
CA TYR A 112 -0.85 -2.24 14.56
C TYR A 112 -1.46 -3.64 14.34
N SER A 113 -1.72 -4.40 15.39
CA SER A 113 -2.39 -5.71 15.28
C SER A 113 -3.85 -5.55 14.83
N ASP A 114 -4.55 -4.57 15.39
CA ASP A 114 -5.90 -4.21 14.98
C ASP A 114 -5.92 -3.69 13.53
N ALA A 115 -4.97 -2.82 13.18
CA ALA A 115 -4.80 -2.30 11.83
C ALA A 115 -4.66 -3.42 10.77
N ILE A 116 -3.99 -4.53 11.10
CA ILE A 116 -3.89 -5.69 10.20
C ILE A 116 -5.28 -6.31 9.94
N SER A 117 -6.12 -6.46 10.98
CA SER A 117 -7.48 -6.96 10.83
C SER A 117 -8.33 -6.00 9.99
N THR A 118 -8.28 -4.72 10.31
CA THR A 118 -9.01 -3.66 9.61
C THR A 118 -8.60 -3.57 8.13
N LEU A 119 -7.33 -3.77 7.79
CA LEU A 119 -6.89 -3.84 6.39
C LEU A 119 -7.43 -5.07 5.64
N ARG A 120 -7.68 -6.19 6.31
CA ARG A 120 -8.35 -7.34 5.68
C ARG A 120 -9.80 -6.99 5.34
N GLU A 121 -10.48 -6.25 6.21
CA GLU A 121 -11.82 -5.74 5.97
C GLU A 121 -11.86 -4.71 4.86
N ALA A 122 -10.97 -3.71 4.89
CA ALA A 122 -10.85 -2.70 3.83
C ALA A 122 -10.68 -3.36 2.45
N ILE A 123 -9.87 -4.42 2.35
CA ILE A 123 -9.73 -5.18 1.10
C ILE A 123 -11.04 -5.87 0.68
N ARG A 124 -11.82 -6.40 1.63
CA ARG A 124 -13.13 -7.02 1.33
C ARG A 124 -14.12 -5.96 0.82
N ASP A 125 -14.21 -4.83 1.49
CA ASP A 125 -15.09 -3.73 1.10
C ASP A 125 -14.70 -3.14 -0.25
N TYR A 126 -13.40 -2.91 -0.47
CA TYR A 126 -12.88 -2.43 -1.74
C TYR A 126 -13.24 -3.35 -2.90
N LYS A 127 -13.08 -4.67 -2.72
CA LYS A 127 -13.46 -5.67 -3.73
C LYS A 127 -14.97 -5.72 -3.97
N ALA A 128 -15.76 -5.46 -2.94
CA ALA A 128 -17.21 -5.33 -3.02
C ALA A 128 -17.67 -3.95 -3.53
N LYS A 129 -16.74 -3.08 -3.96
CA LYS A 129 -16.98 -1.69 -4.38
C LYS A 129 -17.65 -0.82 -3.29
N ARG A 130 -17.60 -1.23 -2.03
CA ARG A 130 -18.00 -0.42 -0.87
C ARG A 130 -16.87 0.54 -0.53
N TYR A 131 -16.64 1.50 -1.41
CA TYR A 131 -15.50 2.42 -1.32
C TYR A 131 -15.58 3.33 -0.10
N ALA A 132 -16.77 3.76 0.31
CA ALA A 132 -16.95 4.53 1.54
C ALA A 132 -16.51 3.74 2.79
N ASP A 133 -16.93 2.47 2.91
CA ASP A 133 -16.55 1.62 4.05
C ASP A 133 -15.05 1.33 4.05
N SER A 134 -14.47 1.07 2.87
CA SER A 134 -13.02 0.90 2.75
C SER A 134 -12.26 2.19 3.04
N ASN A 135 -12.85 3.37 2.78
CA ASN A 135 -12.25 4.66 3.08
C ASN A 135 -12.13 4.84 4.59
N VAL A 136 -13.24 4.68 5.33
CA VAL A 136 -13.28 4.77 6.80
C VAL A 136 -12.23 3.86 7.43
N LYS A 137 -12.11 2.62 6.94
CA LYS A 137 -11.13 1.65 7.45
C LYS A 137 -9.69 2.01 7.14
N LEU A 138 -9.40 2.71 6.04
CA LEU A 138 -8.04 3.19 5.75
C LEU A 138 -7.70 4.43 6.57
N SER A 139 -8.68 5.29 6.85
CA SER A 139 -8.50 6.43 7.77
C SER A 139 -8.07 5.96 9.15
N SER A 140 -8.67 4.88 9.68
CA SER A 140 -8.21 4.33 10.96
C SER A 140 -6.77 3.77 10.93
N ILE A 141 -6.22 3.43 9.76
CA ILE A 141 -4.80 3.02 9.63
C ILE A 141 -3.88 4.23 9.71
N VAL A 142 -4.30 5.37 9.15
CA VAL A 142 -3.62 6.66 9.35
C VAL A 142 -3.59 6.99 10.83
N ASP A 143 -4.74 6.87 11.51
CA ASP A 143 -4.87 7.12 12.95
C ASP A 143 -4.00 6.17 13.79
N ALA A 144 -3.92 4.88 13.44
CA ALA A 144 -3.06 3.94 14.14
C ALA A 144 -1.58 4.34 14.06
N SER A 145 -1.12 4.78 12.87
CA SER A 145 0.27 5.20 12.68
C SER A 145 0.64 6.49 13.43
N THR A 146 -0.29 7.45 13.48
CA THR A 146 -0.11 8.73 14.18
C THR A 146 -0.21 8.54 15.69
N THR A 147 -1.20 7.78 16.17
CA THR A 147 -1.36 7.41 17.59
C THR A 147 -0.10 6.73 18.13
N CYS A 148 0.45 5.75 17.40
CA CYS A 148 1.68 5.09 17.80
C CYS A 148 2.86 6.09 17.89
N GLU A 149 3.00 7.01 16.93
CA GLU A 149 4.08 7.99 16.94
C GLU A 149 3.92 9.02 18.08
N ASP A 150 2.70 9.49 18.31
CA ASP A 150 2.39 10.49 19.32
C ASP A 150 2.52 9.94 20.74
N GLY A 151 2.34 8.64 20.95
CA GLY A 151 2.64 7.96 22.22
C GLY A 151 4.07 8.21 22.70
N PHE A 152 5.06 8.14 21.79
CA PHE A 152 6.46 8.41 22.15
C PHE A 152 6.74 9.89 22.43
N LYS A 153 5.94 10.82 21.86
CA LYS A 153 6.11 12.27 22.03
C LYS A 153 5.64 12.79 23.39
N GLN A 154 4.97 11.97 24.19
CA GLN A 154 4.56 12.35 25.55
C GLN A 154 5.76 12.68 26.46
N LYS A 155 6.96 12.19 26.11
CA LYS A 155 8.21 12.54 26.79
C LYS A 155 9.22 13.14 25.80
N ASN A 156 9.54 14.41 25.97
CA ASN A 156 10.40 15.18 25.06
C ASN A 156 11.83 14.61 24.88
N TYR A 157 12.30 13.74 25.77
CA TYR A 157 13.62 13.12 25.68
C TYR A 157 13.62 11.74 24.97
N VAL A 158 12.44 11.24 24.55
CA VAL A 158 12.31 9.94 23.90
C VAL A 158 12.13 10.13 22.40
N ILE A 159 12.97 9.45 21.63
CA ILE A 159 12.85 9.37 20.17
C ILE A 159 12.19 8.04 19.83
N SER A 160 11.09 8.09 19.08
CA SER A 160 10.38 6.90 18.62
C SER A 160 11.31 6.02 17.77
N PRO A 161 11.50 4.74 18.11
CA PRO A 161 12.22 3.80 17.25
C PRO A 161 11.41 3.43 16.00
N LEU A 162 10.18 3.94 15.88
CA LEU A 162 9.21 3.61 14.83
C LEU A 162 8.93 4.79 13.89
N THR A 163 9.50 6.00 14.12
CA THR A 163 9.17 7.22 13.34
C THR A 163 9.12 6.99 11.84
N LYS A 164 10.15 6.34 11.26
CA LYS A 164 10.15 6.04 9.82
C LYS A 164 9.01 5.10 9.42
N ARG A 165 8.77 4.04 10.19
CA ARG A 165 7.75 3.02 9.90
C ARG A 165 6.32 3.57 10.05
N ASN A 166 6.12 4.41 11.07
CA ASN A 166 4.87 5.15 11.26
C ASN A 166 4.62 6.11 10.09
N ASN A 167 5.63 6.88 9.68
CA ASN A 167 5.52 7.76 8.52
C ASN A 167 5.27 6.99 7.20
N ASP A 168 5.92 5.84 7.02
CA ASP A 168 5.69 4.99 5.84
C ASP A 168 4.24 4.44 5.83
N THR A 169 3.73 4.00 6.99
CA THR A 169 2.32 3.56 7.14
C THR A 169 1.35 4.70 6.84
N PHE A 170 1.61 5.88 7.40
CA PHE A 170 0.83 7.09 7.14
C PHE A 170 0.75 7.38 5.65
N GLN A 171 1.89 7.47 4.96
CA GLN A 171 1.92 7.83 3.55
C GLN A 171 1.30 6.77 2.64
N LEU A 172 1.52 5.48 2.92
CA LEU A 172 0.89 4.40 2.16
C LEU A 172 -0.64 4.44 2.31
N SER A 173 -1.13 4.66 3.52
CA SER A 173 -2.56 4.77 3.82
C SER A 173 -3.18 6.01 3.16
N ALA A 174 -2.50 7.16 3.21
CA ALA A 174 -2.93 8.38 2.54
C ALA A 174 -3.00 8.22 1.01
N ILE A 175 -2.03 7.55 0.39
CA ILE A 175 -2.09 7.21 -1.05
C ILE A 175 -3.31 6.35 -1.35
N ALA A 176 -3.58 5.33 -0.53
CA ALA A 176 -4.74 4.45 -0.72
C ALA A 176 -6.06 5.21 -0.57
N LEU A 177 -6.18 6.10 0.43
CA LEU A 177 -7.34 6.98 0.63
C LEU A 177 -7.57 7.92 -0.56
N SER A 178 -6.51 8.56 -1.05
CA SER A 178 -6.59 9.44 -2.21
C SER A 178 -7.10 8.69 -3.45
N ILE A 179 -6.64 7.46 -3.69
CA ILE A 179 -7.14 6.64 -4.79
C ILE A 179 -8.62 6.27 -4.59
N ILE A 180 -9.02 5.89 -3.39
CA ILE A 180 -10.43 5.62 -3.08
C ILE A 180 -11.29 6.86 -3.31
N ASN A 181 -10.83 8.05 -2.91
CA ASN A 181 -11.56 9.29 -3.14
C ASN A 181 -11.73 9.56 -4.63
N MET A 182 -10.69 9.35 -5.44
CA MET A 182 -10.80 9.42 -6.90
C MET A 182 -11.88 8.46 -7.44
N LEU A 183 -11.92 7.21 -6.95
CA LEU A 183 -12.92 6.22 -7.37
C LEU A 183 -14.35 6.61 -6.94
N ILE A 184 -14.52 7.08 -5.71
CA ILE A 184 -15.82 7.57 -5.21
C ILE A 184 -16.32 8.70 -6.12
N HIS A 185 -15.48 9.68 -6.43
CA HIS A 185 -15.84 10.78 -7.34
C HIS A 185 -16.22 10.28 -8.74
N MET A 186 -15.49 9.28 -9.28
CA MET A 186 -15.83 8.68 -10.57
C MET A 186 -17.19 7.98 -10.56
N ASP A 187 -17.52 7.25 -9.49
CA ASP A 187 -18.82 6.58 -9.34
C ASP A 187 -19.95 7.61 -9.22
N LYS A 188 -19.69 8.75 -8.55
CA LYS A 188 -20.66 9.86 -8.50
C LYS A 188 -20.99 10.41 -9.88
N LEU A 189 -19.97 10.59 -10.72
CA LEU A 189 -20.14 11.11 -12.08
C LEU A 189 -20.86 10.14 -13.01
N LYS A 190 -20.78 8.83 -12.74
CA LYS A 190 -21.46 7.79 -13.52
C LYS A 190 -22.89 7.50 -13.06
N GLY A 191 -23.35 8.09 -11.96
CA GLY A 191 -24.69 7.86 -11.42
C GLY A 191 -24.90 6.46 -10.85
N THR A 192 -23.84 5.74 -10.48
CA THR A 192 -23.90 4.36 -9.97
C THR A 192 -24.07 4.28 -8.44
N PHE A 193 -25.04 5.02 -7.90
CA PHE A 193 -25.39 4.97 -6.48
C PHE A 193 -26.52 3.99 -6.18
#